data_AF-A0A0S8FJ49-F1
#
_entry.id   AF-A0A0S8FJ49-F1
#
_cell.length_a   1.000
_cell.length_b   1.000
_cell.length_c   1.000
_cell.angle_alpha   90.00
_cell.angle_beta   90.00
_cell.angle_gamma   90.00
#
_symmetry.space_group_name_H-M   'P 1'
#
loop_
_entity.id
_entity.type
_entity.pdbx_description
1 polymer ?
#
loop_
_entity_poly.entity_id
_entity_poly.type
_entity_poly.pdbx_seq_one_letter_code
_entity_poly.pdbx_strand_id
1 'polypeptide(L)'
;MQKIFGNCLSLLLCTALFGTVARADGVLQFGDIRLAVNEGKTGYVTVIRSGTAREAVSAILSVGVGGTAKFGQDFDIVLPLGVVQIEAGDLFAHVAVEAFDDGEREGTEFATLSLSSPSGATLGVATSLTLDIIDAQKAEIELAFDGAEVRRVREGNDLAVDVVRSGGGAAASIEVSGQPGSATLGVDYVDVTQTVELDENQGRAGFTVSALDDNELEGNETLTLVSGNGKPEGQAVAAGRTRLVIIEDTEPGQPGEFALEVVGGANVPESSEPITFRVNRKDGSSGQVSVDYATADAPSGNIAEADKNYVPATGTLVFADGELAREFQVQLIDDNDKGPSERAFDVYIVNPILKSSTDPTAAKVRIGIQEDDGVKDDDDCEIFCNELCFIATAAYGSPMDAHVISLRRFRDQVLMQFGAGRAFVAAYYRFSPPIAEWISSSEPLRAATRAALWPLVFVVEHPGSAVVFLVLVLAGLNLQRRLRRTL
;
A
#
# COMPACT_ATOMS: atom_id res chain seq x y z
N MET A 1 -34.85 -66.69 -46.11
CA MET A 1 -33.58 -66.39 -46.80
C MET A 1 -33.39 -64.88 -46.80
N GLN A 2 -32.27 -64.38 -46.24
CA GLN A 2 -31.57 -63.08 -46.51
C GLN A 2 -32.37 -61.76 -46.37
N LYS A 3 -31.85 -60.59 -45.98
CA LYS A 3 -30.61 -60.01 -45.42
C LYS A 3 -30.99 -58.53 -45.02
N ILE A 4 -30.68 -58.05 -43.81
CA ILE A 4 -29.74 -56.94 -43.41
C ILE A 4 -30.14 -55.46 -43.71
N PHE A 5 -29.91 -54.59 -42.68
CA PHE A 5 -29.80 -53.10 -42.59
C PHE A 5 -31.13 -52.30 -42.53
N GLY A 6 -31.38 -51.34 -41.63
CA GLY A 6 -30.60 -50.65 -40.58
C GLY A 6 -31.41 -49.45 -40.02
N ASN A 7 -30.86 -48.77 -39.01
CA ASN A 7 -31.27 -47.51 -38.32
C ASN A 7 -32.31 -47.65 -37.19
N CYS A 8 -31.92 -47.56 -35.91
CA CYS A 8 -31.42 -46.42 -35.12
C CYS A 8 -32.55 -45.49 -34.65
N LEU A 9 -32.53 -45.17 -33.34
CA LEU A 9 -33.29 -44.13 -32.62
C LEU A 9 -34.54 -44.57 -31.83
N SER A 10 -34.34 -45.03 -30.59
CA SER A 10 -35.19 -44.65 -29.43
C SER A 10 -34.58 -45.15 -28.11
N LEU A 11 -33.54 -44.49 -27.62
CA LEU A 11 -33.18 -44.58 -26.21
C LEU A 11 -32.61 -43.24 -25.79
N LEU A 12 -33.43 -42.36 -25.21
CA LEU A 12 -33.05 -41.27 -24.32
C LEU A 12 -34.29 -40.38 -24.08
N LEU A 13 -35.06 -40.73 -23.05
CA LEU A 13 -35.89 -39.75 -22.34
C LEU A 13 -35.64 -39.94 -20.85
N CYS A 14 -34.43 -39.56 -20.44
CA CYS A 14 -34.14 -39.21 -19.05
C CYS A 14 -33.73 -37.74 -19.10
N THR A 15 -34.72 -36.86 -19.05
CA THR A 15 -34.51 -35.42 -18.88
C THR A 15 -33.76 -35.22 -17.58
N ALA A 16 -32.47 -34.92 -17.70
CA ALA A 16 -31.67 -34.48 -16.60
C ALA A 16 -32.24 -33.16 -16.08
N LEU A 17 -32.84 -33.17 -14.89
CA LEU A 17 -32.76 -32.00 -14.01
C LEU A 17 -31.29 -31.87 -13.61
N PHE A 18 -30.47 -31.25 -14.46
CA PHE A 18 -29.25 -30.63 -13.98
C PHE A 18 -29.69 -29.38 -13.22
N GLY A 19 -29.87 -29.53 -11.90
CA GLY A 19 -29.60 -28.41 -11.03
C GLY A 19 -28.17 -27.98 -11.33
N THR A 20 -27.99 -26.75 -11.80
CA THR A 20 -26.68 -26.12 -11.79
C THR A 20 -26.20 -26.17 -10.35
N VAL A 21 -25.24 -27.04 -10.05
CA VAL A 21 -24.48 -26.92 -8.80
C VAL A 21 -23.88 -25.52 -8.89
N ALA A 22 -24.38 -24.59 -8.08
CA ALA A 22 -23.80 -23.27 -7.95
C ALA A 22 -22.33 -23.51 -7.57
N ARG A 23 -21.42 -23.29 -8.52
CA ARG A 23 -20.01 -23.51 -8.31
C ARG A 23 -19.55 -22.35 -7.43
N ALA A 24 -18.97 -22.66 -6.27
CA ALA A 24 -18.36 -21.64 -5.43
C ALA A 24 -17.33 -20.87 -6.26
N ASP A 25 -17.47 -19.56 -6.29
CA ASP A 25 -16.69 -18.63 -7.10
C ASP A 25 -15.62 -17.94 -6.25
N GLY A 26 -14.84 -18.77 -5.56
CA GLY A 26 -13.75 -18.33 -4.70
C GLY A 26 -13.92 -18.67 -3.23
N VAL A 27 -12.95 -18.19 -2.45
CA VAL A 27 -12.84 -18.41 -1.00
C VAL A 27 -12.86 -17.05 -0.29
N LEU A 28 -13.74 -16.90 0.69
CA LEU A 28 -13.87 -15.70 1.52
C LEU A 28 -13.23 -15.91 2.89
N GLN A 29 -12.45 -14.94 3.33
CA GLN A 29 -11.86 -14.92 4.68
C GLN A 29 -11.44 -13.51 5.06
N PHE A 30 -11.09 -13.30 6.33
CA PHE A 30 -10.46 -12.04 6.72
C PHE A 30 -9.04 -11.94 6.17
N GLY A 31 -8.65 -10.75 5.71
CA GLY A 31 -7.27 -10.48 5.29
C GLY A 31 -6.32 -10.32 6.48
N ASP A 32 -6.83 -9.83 7.59
CA ASP A 32 -6.14 -9.73 8.87
C ASP A 32 -6.90 -10.58 9.90
N ILE A 33 -6.21 -11.18 10.87
CA ILE A 33 -6.85 -11.94 11.96
C ILE A 33 -7.07 -11.10 13.22
N ARG A 34 -6.57 -9.85 13.20
CA ARG A 34 -6.67 -8.90 14.31
C ARG A 34 -6.85 -7.49 13.77
N LEU A 35 -7.61 -6.69 14.49
CA LEU A 35 -7.78 -5.26 14.24
C LEU A 35 -7.76 -4.52 15.57
N ALA A 36 -6.93 -3.49 15.68
CA ALA A 36 -6.92 -2.59 16.82
C ALA A 36 -7.40 -1.20 16.37
N VAL A 37 -8.40 -0.66 17.07
CA VAL A 37 -9.01 0.63 16.74
C VAL A 37 -8.99 1.49 17.98
N ASN A 38 -8.45 2.71 17.88
CA ASN A 38 -8.55 3.67 18.97
C ASN A 38 -9.96 4.27 18.99
N GLU A 39 -10.49 4.49 20.18
CA GLU A 39 -11.78 5.18 20.34
C GLU A 39 -11.78 6.56 19.66
N GLY A 40 -12.95 6.92 19.14
CA GLY A 40 -13.13 8.10 18.29
C GLY A 40 -12.49 7.97 16.90
N LYS A 41 -12.04 6.78 16.50
CA LYS A 41 -11.54 6.48 15.15
C LYS A 41 -12.36 5.38 14.48
N THR A 42 -12.19 5.31 13.17
CA THR A 42 -12.73 4.23 12.34
C THR A 42 -11.61 3.29 11.95
N GLY A 43 -11.78 2.00 12.25
CA GLY A 43 -10.99 0.90 11.72
C GLY A 43 -11.73 0.23 10.56
N TYR A 44 -11.03 -0.62 9.82
CA TYR A 44 -11.62 -1.36 8.72
C TYR A 44 -11.23 -2.82 8.81
N VAL A 45 -12.24 -3.68 8.74
CA VAL A 45 -12.07 -5.11 8.56
C VAL A 45 -12.05 -5.39 7.06
N THR A 46 -10.96 -5.92 6.57
CA THR A 46 -10.83 -6.31 5.17
C THR A 46 -11.22 -7.78 5.02
N VAL A 47 -12.25 -8.04 4.22
CA VAL A 47 -12.62 -9.40 3.79
C VAL A 47 -12.08 -9.60 2.38
N ILE A 48 -11.25 -10.63 2.20
CA ILE A 48 -10.58 -10.96 0.95
C ILE A 48 -11.30 -12.11 0.27
N ARG A 49 -11.37 -12.03 -1.06
CA ARG A 49 -11.83 -13.08 -1.96
C ARG A 49 -10.67 -13.56 -2.84
N SER A 50 -10.29 -14.82 -2.71
CA SER A 50 -9.42 -15.49 -3.70
C SER A 50 -10.26 -16.25 -4.73
N GLY A 51 -9.75 -16.44 -5.96
CA GLY A 51 -10.38 -17.28 -6.99
C GLY A 51 -10.81 -16.51 -8.25
N THR A 52 -11.92 -16.90 -8.88
CA THR A 52 -12.26 -16.44 -10.24
C THR A 52 -13.05 -15.13 -10.34
N ALA A 53 -13.58 -14.61 -9.22
CA ALA A 53 -14.24 -13.30 -9.12
C ALA A 53 -15.35 -12.98 -10.15
N ARG A 54 -16.08 -13.98 -10.68
CA ARG A 54 -17.02 -13.81 -11.82
C ARG A 54 -18.42 -13.36 -11.43
N GLU A 55 -18.89 -13.79 -10.28
CA GLU A 55 -20.22 -13.59 -9.71
C GLU A 55 -20.09 -12.88 -8.36
N ALA A 56 -21.14 -12.19 -7.92
CA ALA A 56 -21.15 -11.62 -6.58
C ALA A 56 -21.20 -12.72 -5.51
N VAL A 57 -20.54 -12.48 -4.38
CA VAL A 57 -20.47 -13.40 -3.24
C VAL A 57 -20.75 -12.66 -1.94
N SER A 58 -21.19 -13.39 -0.92
CA SER A 58 -21.44 -12.79 0.39
C SER A 58 -21.21 -13.76 1.54
N ALA A 59 -21.05 -13.20 2.74
CA ALA A 59 -21.02 -13.93 4.00
C ALA A 59 -21.66 -13.08 5.11
N ILE A 60 -22.23 -13.72 6.12
CA ILE A 60 -22.71 -13.05 7.33
C ILE A 60 -21.49 -12.68 8.18
N LEU A 61 -21.42 -11.43 8.62
CA LEU A 61 -20.48 -10.98 9.66
C LEU A 61 -21.22 -10.87 10.99
N SER A 62 -20.77 -11.59 12.00
CA SER A 62 -21.38 -11.59 13.33
C SER A 62 -20.39 -11.18 14.41
N VAL A 63 -20.89 -10.43 15.40
CA VAL A 63 -20.14 -10.06 16.62
C VAL A 63 -20.41 -11.11 17.70
N GLY A 64 -19.34 -11.64 18.28
CA GLY A 64 -19.39 -12.59 19.39
C GLY A 64 -19.83 -11.92 20.70
N VAL A 65 -20.52 -12.69 21.56
CA VAL A 65 -21.07 -12.22 22.84
C VAL A 65 -20.11 -12.33 24.03
N GLY A 66 -18.90 -12.86 23.81
CA GLY A 66 -17.92 -13.16 24.87
C GLY A 66 -16.87 -12.08 25.11
N GLY A 67 -16.92 -10.96 24.38
CA GLY A 67 -15.98 -9.85 24.52
C GLY A 67 -16.33 -8.91 25.68
N THR A 68 -15.37 -8.06 26.08
CA THR A 68 -15.65 -6.93 26.99
C THR A 68 -16.25 -5.73 26.25
N ALA A 69 -15.86 -5.54 24.98
CA ALA A 69 -16.43 -4.52 24.11
C ALA A 69 -17.83 -4.94 23.65
N LYS A 70 -18.80 -4.09 23.90
CA LYS A 70 -20.22 -4.23 23.62
C LYS A 70 -20.59 -3.52 22.32
N PHE A 71 -21.13 -4.30 21.40
CA PHE A 71 -21.71 -3.79 20.17
C PHE A 71 -22.84 -2.78 20.44
N GLY A 72 -22.76 -1.61 19.80
CA GLY A 72 -23.67 -0.48 19.94
C GLY A 72 -23.43 0.42 21.16
N GLN A 73 -22.43 0.12 22.00
CA GLN A 73 -21.98 0.99 23.10
C GLN A 73 -20.53 1.43 22.90
N ASP A 74 -19.63 0.48 22.64
CA ASP A 74 -18.19 0.73 22.57
C ASP A 74 -17.72 0.80 21.11
N PHE A 75 -18.45 0.11 20.21
CA PHE A 75 -18.28 0.23 18.77
C PHE A 75 -19.56 -0.11 18.01
N ASP A 76 -19.64 0.34 16.76
CA ASP A 76 -20.62 -0.11 15.78
C ASP A 76 -19.94 -0.58 14.49
N ILE A 77 -20.65 -1.40 13.72
CA ILE A 77 -20.19 -1.91 12.42
C ILE A 77 -21.18 -1.44 11.36
N VAL A 78 -20.65 -0.71 10.38
CA VAL A 78 -21.46 -0.18 9.28
C VAL A 78 -21.75 -1.29 8.26
N LEU A 79 -22.77 -2.10 8.54
CA LEU A 79 -23.26 -3.17 7.65
C LEU A 79 -24.79 -3.09 7.48
N PRO A 80 -25.28 -2.39 6.43
CA PRO A 80 -26.70 -2.13 6.23
C PRO A 80 -27.61 -3.38 6.22
N LEU A 81 -27.05 -4.55 5.90
CA LEU A 81 -27.78 -5.82 5.79
C LEU A 81 -27.17 -6.94 6.66
N GLY A 82 -26.21 -6.65 7.53
CA GLY A 82 -25.51 -7.66 8.34
C GLY A 82 -24.70 -8.69 7.55
N VAL A 83 -24.50 -8.44 6.25
CA VAL A 83 -23.71 -9.28 5.35
C VAL A 83 -22.60 -8.46 4.71
N VAL A 84 -21.44 -9.07 4.56
CA VAL A 84 -20.37 -8.57 3.71
C VAL A 84 -20.65 -9.07 2.31
N GLN A 85 -20.72 -8.16 1.35
CA GLN A 85 -20.96 -8.45 -0.06
C GLN A 85 -19.75 -7.97 -0.86
N ILE A 86 -19.26 -8.83 -1.74
CA ILE A 86 -18.22 -8.53 -2.71
C ILE A 86 -18.84 -8.73 -4.09
N GLU A 87 -18.90 -7.68 -4.90
CA GLU A 87 -19.55 -7.72 -6.20
C GLU A 87 -18.78 -8.58 -7.20
N ALA A 88 -19.41 -8.88 -8.34
CA ALA A 88 -18.71 -9.53 -9.44
C ALA A 88 -17.57 -8.62 -9.95
N GLY A 89 -16.38 -9.18 -10.09
CA GLY A 89 -15.15 -8.47 -10.44
C GLY A 89 -14.31 -8.04 -9.24
N ASP A 90 -14.93 -7.79 -8.08
CA ASP A 90 -14.22 -7.31 -6.89
C ASP A 90 -13.52 -8.45 -6.14
N LEU A 91 -12.37 -8.13 -5.54
CA LEU A 91 -11.54 -9.08 -4.78
C LEU A 91 -11.61 -8.88 -3.28
N PHE A 92 -12.25 -7.83 -2.80
CA PHE A 92 -12.31 -7.51 -1.37
C PHE A 92 -13.51 -6.65 -1.03
N ALA A 93 -13.82 -6.56 0.25
CA ALA A 93 -14.68 -5.54 0.82
C ALA A 93 -14.07 -5.03 2.12
N HIS A 94 -14.17 -3.71 2.34
CA HIS A 94 -13.83 -3.08 3.61
C HIS A 94 -15.10 -2.84 4.41
N VAL A 95 -15.12 -3.33 5.64
CA VAL A 95 -16.21 -3.11 6.59
C VAL A 95 -15.73 -2.13 7.65
N ALA A 96 -16.37 -0.97 7.73
CA ALA A 96 -16.03 0.04 8.71
C ALA A 96 -16.47 -0.39 10.12
N VAL A 97 -15.56 -0.24 11.07
CA VAL A 97 -15.77 -0.38 12.51
C VAL A 97 -15.56 0.99 13.13
N GLU A 98 -16.62 1.57 13.67
CA GLU A 98 -16.58 2.86 14.35
C GLU A 98 -16.44 2.62 15.85
N ALA A 99 -15.29 3.00 16.43
CA ALA A 99 -15.07 2.93 17.87
C ALA A 99 -15.55 4.23 18.52
N PHE A 100 -16.37 4.11 19.56
CA PHE A 100 -16.96 5.25 20.26
C PHE A 100 -16.05 5.70 21.41
N ASP A 101 -15.82 7.01 21.53
CA ASP A 101 -15.16 7.63 22.69
C ASP A 101 -16.24 8.21 23.58
N ASP A 102 -16.47 7.58 24.72
CA ASP A 102 -17.50 7.99 25.68
C ASP A 102 -16.96 8.90 26.81
N GLY A 103 -15.64 9.07 26.86
CA GLY A 103 -14.95 9.91 27.83
C GLY A 103 -14.58 9.22 29.16
N GLU A 104 -14.99 7.98 29.37
CA GLU A 104 -14.66 7.19 30.56
C GLU A 104 -13.30 6.51 30.40
N ARG A 105 -12.89 5.72 31.40
CA ARG A 105 -11.62 4.99 31.37
C ARG A 105 -11.92 3.53 31.62
N GLU A 106 -11.74 2.72 30.60
CA GLU A 106 -12.15 1.32 30.56
C GLU A 106 -10.96 0.40 30.29
N GLY A 107 -9.87 0.95 29.74
CA GLY A 107 -8.75 0.20 29.20
C GLY A 107 -9.06 -0.39 27.83
N THR A 108 -8.08 -1.06 27.23
CA THR A 108 -8.36 -1.77 25.97
C THR A 108 -9.44 -2.81 26.20
N GLU A 109 -10.48 -2.81 25.39
CA GLU A 109 -11.55 -3.79 25.36
C GLU A 109 -11.44 -4.69 24.12
N PHE A 110 -12.16 -5.81 24.07
CA PHE A 110 -12.13 -6.68 22.89
C PHE A 110 -13.49 -7.26 22.51
N ALA A 111 -13.64 -7.56 21.22
CA ALA A 111 -14.73 -8.33 20.64
C ALA A 111 -14.19 -9.35 19.63
N THR A 112 -14.99 -10.35 19.28
CA THR A 112 -14.66 -11.29 18.21
C THR A 112 -15.61 -11.13 17.04
N LEU A 113 -15.09 -10.98 15.83
CA LEU A 113 -15.87 -10.97 14.60
C LEU A 113 -15.74 -12.31 13.90
N SER A 114 -16.85 -12.82 13.33
CA SER A 114 -16.88 -14.11 12.66
C SER A 114 -17.59 -14.05 11.31
N LEU A 115 -16.99 -14.70 10.30
CA LEU A 115 -17.60 -14.93 8.99
C LEU A 115 -18.34 -16.27 9.01
N SER A 116 -19.59 -16.26 8.55
CA SER A 116 -20.42 -17.47 8.48
C SER A 116 -21.37 -17.45 7.30
N SER A 117 -22.00 -18.61 7.01
CA SER A 117 -23.07 -18.75 6.01
C SER A 117 -22.72 -18.12 4.64
N PRO A 118 -21.62 -18.54 3.99
CA PRO A 118 -21.24 -17.96 2.71
C PRO A 118 -22.28 -18.29 1.63
N SER A 119 -22.46 -17.38 0.68
CA SER A 119 -23.27 -17.55 -0.52
C SER A 119 -22.43 -17.27 -1.75
N GLY A 120 -22.46 -18.19 -2.73
CA GLY A 120 -21.68 -18.08 -3.96
C GLY A 120 -20.17 -18.34 -3.79
N ALA A 121 -19.68 -18.57 -2.56
CA ALA A 121 -18.28 -18.86 -2.24
C ALA A 121 -18.18 -19.92 -1.13
N THR A 122 -16.96 -20.36 -0.82
CA THR A 122 -16.65 -21.09 0.44
C THR A 122 -15.94 -20.18 1.42
N LEU A 123 -15.92 -20.53 2.70
CA LEU A 123 -15.04 -19.85 3.68
C LEU A 123 -13.63 -20.44 3.64
N GLY A 124 -12.63 -19.60 3.89
CA GLY A 124 -11.23 -19.98 4.04
C GLY A 124 -10.90 -20.37 5.47
N VAL A 125 -9.61 -20.28 5.82
CA VAL A 125 -9.11 -20.64 7.16
C VAL A 125 -9.34 -19.50 8.17
N ALA A 126 -9.12 -18.25 7.76
CA ALA A 126 -9.27 -17.09 8.63
C ALA A 126 -10.73 -16.59 8.71
N THR A 127 -11.58 -17.31 9.45
CA THR A 127 -13.01 -16.95 9.62
C THR A 127 -13.33 -16.21 10.91
N SER A 128 -12.33 -15.98 11.77
CA SER A 128 -12.45 -15.26 13.03
C SER A 128 -11.40 -14.16 13.11
N LEU A 129 -11.80 -12.98 13.60
CA LEU A 129 -10.93 -11.84 13.84
C LEU A 129 -11.13 -11.34 15.26
N THR A 130 -10.05 -11.00 15.96
CA THR A 130 -10.11 -10.30 17.25
C THR A 130 -10.05 -8.80 17.02
N LEU A 131 -11.07 -8.08 17.49
CA LEU A 131 -11.16 -6.64 17.48
C LEU A 131 -10.76 -6.12 18.86
N ASP A 132 -9.68 -5.34 18.95
CA ASP A 132 -9.26 -4.62 20.15
C ASP A 132 -9.73 -3.16 20.02
N ILE A 133 -10.53 -2.67 20.98
CA ILE A 133 -10.94 -1.27 21.10
C ILE A 133 -10.00 -0.62 22.13
N ILE A 134 -9.14 0.28 21.66
CA ILE A 134 -8.14 0.95 22.49
C ILE A 134 -8.75 2.23 23.04
N ASP A 135 -8.97 2.22 24.34
CA ASP A 135 -9.39 3.37 25.16
C ASP A 135 -8.59 4.64 24.80
N ALA A 136 -9.30 5.74 24.56
CA ALA A 136 -8.68 7.04 24.30
C ALA A 136 -8.10 7.68 25.59
N GLN A 137 -8.59 7.26 26.75
CA GLN A 137 -8.24 7.77 28.05
C GLN A 137 -7.14 6.92 28.69
N LYS A 138 -6.07 7.59 29.13
CA LYS A 138 -4.99 6.88 29.83
C LYS A 138 -5.36 6.54 31.26
N ALA A 139 -5.04 5.33 31.67
CA ALA A 139 -5.13 4.91 33.05
C ALA A 139 -4.00 5.47 33.92
N GLU A 140 -4.18 5.38 35.24
CA GLU A 140 -3.07 5.67 36.15
C GLU A 140 -2.01 4.58 36.00
N ILE A 141 -2.42 3.32 35.88
CA ILE A 141 -1.54 2.17 35.66
C ILE A 141 -2.03 1.43 34.41
N GLU A 142 -1.15 1.27 33.44
CA GLU A 142 -1.39 0.48 32.25
C GLU A 142 -0.51 -0.77 32.32
N LEU A 143 -1.12 -1.94 32.16
CA LEU A 143 -0.44 -3.24 32.15
C LEU A 143 -0.56 -3.84 30.76
N ALA A 144 0.56 -4.21 30.16
CA ALA A 144 0.61 -4.71 28.79
C ALA A 144 1.51 -5.94 28.70
N PHE A 145 1.21 -6.86 27.79
CA PHE A 145 2.19 -7.88 27.41
C PHE A 145 3.38 -7.24 26.69
N ASP A 146 4.59 -7.63 27.10
CA ASP A 146 5.82 -7.19 26.46
C ASP A 146 6.05 -7.82 25.07
N GLY A 147 7.01 -7.26 24.34
CA GLY A 147 7.50 -7.86 23.10
C GLY A 147 6.60 -7.66 21.89
N ALA A 148 6.84 -8.48 20.86
CA ALA A 148 6.10 -8.44 19.61
C ALA A 148 4.67 -8.99 19.76
N GLU A 149 3.75 -8.52 18.93
CA GLU A 149 2.35 -8.97 18.95
C GLU A 149 2.18 -10.46 18.65
N VAL A 150 3.08 -10.97 17.81
CA VAL A 150 3.23 -12.39 17.50
C VAL A 150 4.49 -12.91 18.18
N ARG A 151 4.32 -13.95 19.00
CA ARG A 151 5.39 -14.67 19.68
C ARG A 151 5.43 -16.10 19.13
N ARG A 152 6.61 -16.70 19.14
CA ARG A 152 6.84 -18.07 18.66
C ARG A 152 7.48 -18.88 19.76
N VAL A 153 7.06 -20.13 19.90
CA VAL A 153 7.63 -21.12 20.81
C VAL A 153 7.64 -22.46 20.11
N ARG A 154 8.73 -23.20 20.22
CA ARG A 154 8.79 -24.58 19.73
C ARG A 154 8.19 -25.51 20.76
N GLU A 155 7.55 -26.56 20.31
CA GLU A 155 7.09 -27.64 21.17
C GLU A 155 8.20 -28.15 22.10
N GLY A 156 7.80 -28.53 23.30
CA GLY A 156 8.69 -28.92 24.40
C GLY A 156 9.48 -27.78 25.05
N ASN A 157 9.29 -26.53 24.61
CA ASN A 157 9.95 -25.36 25.21
C ASN A 157 8.98 -24.42 25.93
N ASP A 158 9.58 -23.59 26.76
CA ASP A 158 8.90 -22.53 27.50
C ASP A 158 9.09 -21.18 26.82
N LEU A 159 8.00 -20.43 26.68
CA LEU A 159 8.00 -19.03 26.30
C LEU A 159 7.84 -18.15 27.54
N ALA A 160 8.88 -17.39 27.87
CA ALA A 160 8.79 -16.33 28.87
C ALA A 160 8.02 -15.14 28.30
N VAL A 161 7.02 -14.68 29.05
CA VAL A 161 6.22 -13.51 28.74
C VAL A 161 6.20 -12.59 29.95
N ASP A 162 6.54 -11.32 29.74
CA ASP A 162 6.45 -10.30 30.78
C ASP A 162 5.15 -9.50 30.63
N VAL A 163 4.56 -9.14 31.76
CA VAL A 163 3.63 -8.01 31.88
C VAL A 163 4.44 -6.79 32.31
N VAL A 164 4.40 -5.74 31.50
CA VAL A 164 5.09 -4.47 31.76
C VAL A 164 4.09 -3.42 32.24
N ARG A 165 4.56 -2.57 33.15
CA ARG A 165 3.78 -1.46 33.71
C ARG A 165 4.21 -0.13 33.12
N SER A 166 3.24 0.68 32.68
CA SER A 166 3.37 2.11 32.44
C SER A 166 2.51 2.92 33.43
N GLY A 167 2.97 4.13 33.76
CA GLY A 167 2.25 5.05 34.66
C GLY A 167 2.66 4.92 36.14
N GLY A 168 1.67 4.86 37.03
CA GLY A 168 1.79 4.91 38.48
C GLY A 168 2.59 3.76 39.09
N GLY A 169 3.10 3.99 40.30
CA GLY A 169 3.98 3.06 41.01
C GLY A 169 3.28 2.16 42.03
N ALA A 170 1.96 2.29 42.23
CA ALA A 170 1.24 1.44 43.18
C ALA A 170 1.29 -0.04 42.76
N ALA A 171 1.11 -0.94 43.72
CA ALA A 171 1.00 -2.36 43.44
C ALA A 171 -0.21 -2.61 42.52
N ALA A 172 -0.04 -3.46 41.52
CA ALA A 172 -1.06 -3.75 40.53
C ALA A 172 -1.02 -5.22 40.12
N SER A 173 -2.12 -5.72 39.56
CA SER A 173 -2.16 -7.08 39.03
C SER A 173 -3.10 -7.19 37.84
N ILE A 174 -2.88 -8.21 37.03
CA ILE A 174 -3.76 -8.57 35.93
C ILE A 174 -3.89 -10.08 35.85
N GLU A 175 -5.09 -10.57 35.57
CA GLU A 175 -5.29 -11.98 35.23
C GLU A 175 -4.86 -12.19 33.78
N VAL A 176 -4.16 -13.28 33.50
CA VAL A 176 -3.80 -13.70 32.14
C VAL A 176 -4.34 -15.09 31.91
N SER A 177 -4.80 -15.38 30.71
CA SER A 177 -5.33 -16.69 30.30
C SER A 177 -4.98 -16.98 28.85
N GLY A 178 -5.03 -18.26 28.46
CA GLY A 178 -4.83 -18.70 27.08
C GLY A 178 -6.15 -19.09 26.44
N GLN A 179 -6.54 -18.41 25.35
CA GLN A 179 -7.66 -18.81 24.51
C GLN A 179 -7.16 -19.70 23.35
N PRO A 180 -7.70 -20.92 23.19
CA PRO A 180 -7.28 -21.82 22.13
C PRO A 180 -7.60 -21.22 20.75
N GLY A 181 -6.61 -21.27 19.85
CA GLY A 181 -6.80 -21.02 18.43
C GLY A 181 -7.00 -22.36 17.73
N SER A 182 -5.98 -22.80 16.98
CA SER A 182 -5.90 -24.20 16.52
C SER A 182 -5.33 -25.13 17.60
N ALA A 183 -4.53 -24.59 18.53
CA ALA A 183 -3.96 -25.35 19.64
C ALA A 183 -5.00 -25.70 20.70
N THR A 184 -4.88 -26.89 21.25
CA THR A 184 -5.75 -27.54 22.24
C THR A 184 -5.09 -27.58 23.62
N LEU A 185 -5.83 -27.08 24.63
CA LEU A 185 -5.38 -27.09 26.02
C LEU A 185 -5.14 -28.52 26.55
N GLY A 186 -3.96 -28.74 27.11
CA GLY A 186 -3.54 -30.03 27.69
C GLY A 186 -3.05 -31.06 26.65
N VAL A 187 -3.08 -30.71 25.36
CA VAL A 187 -2.42 -31.45 24.28
C VAL A 187 -1.20 -30.67 23.84
N ASP A 188 -1.38 -29.41 23.43
CA ASP A 188 -0.33 -28.59 22.79
C ASP A 188 0.26 -27.55 23.74
N TYR A 189 -0.49 -27.16 24.78
CA TYR A 189 -0.02 -26.22 25.80
C TYR A 189 -0.62 -26.49 27.18
N VAL A 190 0.09 -26.05 28.21
CA VAL A 190 -0.38 -26.07 29.61
C VAL A 190 -1.25 -24.85 29.91
N ASP A 191 -2.24 -24.99 30.80
CA ASP A 191 -3.09 -23.88 31.23
C ASP A 191 -2.23 -22.69 31.72
N VAL A 192 -2.44 -21.54 31.08
CA VAL A 192 -1.70 -20.29 31.34
C VAL A 192 -2.41 -19.43 32.39
N THR A 193 -3.63 -19.82 32.78
CA THR A 193 -4.51 -19.01 33.63
C THR A 193 -3.89 -18.72 34.99
N GLN A 194 -3.53 -17.46 35.24
CA GLN A 194 -2.93 -17.01 36.49
C GLN A 194 -3.05 -15.50 36.69
N THR A 195 -2.81 -15.04 37.92
CA THR A 195 -2.67 -13.60 38.23
C THR A 195 -1.20 -13.21 38.20
N VAL A 196 -0.85 -12.24 37.37
CA VAL A 196 0.47 -11.61 37.38
C VAL A 196 0.43 -10.39 38.29
N GLU A 197 1.19 -10.43 39.38
CA GLU A 197 1.27 -9.37 40.38
C GLU A 197 2.56 -8.56 40.20
N LEU A 198 2.44 -7.23 40.27
CA LEU A 198 3.55 -6.30 40.30
C LEU A 198 3.53 -5.55 41.63
N ASP A 199 4.61 -5.68 42.39
CA ASP A 199 4.81 -4.93 43.62
C ASP A 199 4.92 -3.42 43.36
N GLU A 200 4.84 -2.64 44.46
CA GLU A 200 5.06 -1.21 44.41
C GLU A 200 6.40 -0.90 43.72
N ASN A 201 6.35 -0.04 42.70
CA ASN A 201 7.49 0.35 41.87
C ASN A 201 8.16 -0.79 41.08
N GLN A 202 7.63 -2.01 41.05
CA GLN A 202 8.08 -3.07 40.13
C GLN A 202 7.61 -2.82 38.69
N GLY A 203 8.55 -2.63 37.75
CA GLY A 203 8.22 -2.28 36.36
C GLY A 203 7.77 -3.43 35.46
N ARG A 204 8.02 -4.68 35.86
CA ARG A 204 7.63 -5.88 35.13
C ARG A 204 7.51 -7.10 36.04
N ALA A 205 6.63 -8.03 35.68
CA ALA A 205 6.56 -9.37 36.26
C ALA A 205 6.32 -10.39 35.14
N GLY A 206 6.97 -11.54 35.24
CA GLY A 206 6.97 -12.56 34.20
C GLY A 206 6.11 -13.77 34.56
N PHE A 207 5.61 -14.43 33.52
CA PHE A 207 5.02 -15.76 33.59
C PHE A 207 5.52 -16.59 32.39
N THR A 208 5.15 -17.87 32.37
CA THR A 208 5.60 -18.83 31.36
C THR A 208 4.42 -19.47 30.66
N VAL A 209 4.55 -19.60 29.34
CA VAL A 209 3.69 -20.44 28.50
C VAL A 209 4.50 -21.66 28.11
N SER A 210 4.08 -22.84 28.55
CA SER A 210 4.75 -24.10 28.24
C SER A 210 4.08 -24.79 27.06
N ALA A 211 4.81 -24.93 25.95
CA ALA A 211 4.38 -25.75 24.81
C ALA A 211 4.70 -27.22 25.10
N LEU A 212 3.72 -28.09 24.89
CA LEU A 212 3.85 -29.52 25.08
C LEU A 212 4.46 -30.14 23.83
N ASP A 213 5.24 -31.20 24.02
CA ASP A 213 5.92 -31.93 22.94
C ASP A 213 5.21 -33.26 22.76
N ASP A 214 4.92 -33.64 21.52
CA ASP A 214 4.43 -34.97 21.19
C ASP A 214 5.17 -35.63 20.02
N ASN A 215 4.51 -36.44 19.19
CA ASN A 215 5.12 -37.06 18.00
C ASN A 215 4.13 -37.09 16.83
N GLU A 216 3.08 -36.28 16.85
CA GLU A 216 2.08 -36.16 15.79
C GLU A 216 2.41 -34.94 14.92
N LEU A 217 2.42 -35.12 13.60
CA LEU A 217 2.60 -33.99 12.68
C LEU A 217 1.29 -33.22 12.58
N GLU A 218 1.24 -32.03 13.15
CA GLU A 218 0.06 -31.17 13.27
C GLU A 218 0.18 -29.87 12.47
N GLY A 219 1.41 -29.44 12.21
CA GLY A 219 1.75 -28.14 11.63
C GLY A 219 1.73 -27.03 12.68
N ASN A 220 2.14 -25.82 12.29
CA ASN A 220 2.15 -24.69 13.23
C ASN A 220 0.75 -24.40 13.75
N GLU A 221 0.64 -24.28 15.08
CA GLU A 221 -0.62 -24.03 15.76
C GLU A 221 -0.65 -22.68 16.47
N THR A 222 -1.84 -22.23 16.88
CA THR A 222 -2.05 -20.90 17.44
C THR A 222 -2.75 -20.94 18.79
N LEU A 223 -2.25 -20.12 19.70
CA LEU A 223 -2.79 -19.82 21.03
C LEU A 223 -2.87 -18.29 21.18
N THR A 224 -3.98 -17.75 21.64
CA THR A 224 -4.08 -16.30 21.94
C THR A 224 -4.01 -16.09 23.44
N LEU A 225 -2.98 -15.41 23.93
CA LEU A 225 -2.94 -14.93 25.31
C LEU A 225 -3.88 -13.75 25.45
N VAL A 226 -4.67 -13.73 26.52
CA VAL A 226 -5.65 -12.69 26.83
C VAL A 226 -5.47 -12.22 28.26
N SER A 227 -5.39 -10.90 28.44
CA SER A 227 -5.36 -10.27 29.74
C SER A 227 -6.75 -9.82 30.19
N GLY A 228 -7.09 -10.15 31.44
CA GLY A 228 -8.28 -9.69 32.16
C GLY A 228 -8.18 -8.23 32.60
N ASN A 229 -9.07 -7.83 33.51
CA ASN A 229 -9.08 -6.46 34.01
C ASN A 229 -7.93 -6.24 35.01
N GLY A 230 -7.34 -5.04 34.95
CA GLY A 230 -6.32 -4.63 35.91
C GLY A 230 -6.92 -4.38 37.29
N LYS A 231 -6.12 -4.61 38.34
CA LYS A 231 -6.41 -4.24 39.72
C LYS A 231 -5.32 -3.30 40.25
N PRO A 232 -5.65 -2.27 41.05
CA PRO A 232 -6.99 -1.91 41.54
C PRO A 232 -7.93 -1.43 40.43
N GLU A 233 -9.20 -1.82 40.52
CA GLU A 233 -10.23 -1.49 39.54
C GLU A 233 -10.39 0.04 39.39
N GLY A 234 -10.50 0.52 38.14
CA GLY A 234 -10.56 1.95 37.80
C GLY A 234 -9.21 2.70 37.86
N GLN A 235 -8.16 2.08 38.41
CA GLN A 235 -6.80 2.65 38.43
C GLN A 235 -5.86 1.92 37.47
N ALA A 236 -5.91 0.59 37.47
CA ALA A 236 -5.11 -0.27 36.61
C ALA A 236 -5.96 -0.86 35.48
N VAL A 237 -5.47 -0.78 34.25
CA VAL A 237 -6.16 -1.35 33.09
C VAL A 237 -5.18 -2.11 32.19
N ALA A 238 -5.73 -2.95 31.30
CA ALA A 238 -4.96 -3.58 30.25
C ALA A 238 -4.71 -2.60 29.09
N ALA A 239 -3.46 -2.42 28.68
CA ALA A 239 -3.09 -1.70 27.46
C ALA A 239 -2.66 -2.73 26.42
N GLY A 240 -3.55 -3.06 25.48
CA GLY A 240 -3.38 -4.17 24.54
C GLY A 240 -3.67 -5.53 25.19
N ARG A 241 -4.89 -6.04 25.00
CA ARG A 241 -5.39 -7.20 25.75
C ARG A 241 -4.87 -8.55 25.27
N THR A 242 -4.42 -8.65 24.02
CA THR A 242 -4.18 -9.96 23.42
C THR A 242 -2.82 -10.07 22.74
N ARG A 243 -2.21 -11.26 22.78
CA ARG A 243 -0.97 -11.63 22.07
C ARG A 243 -1.15 -12.98 21.38
N LEU A 244 -0.76 -13.06 20.11
CA LEU A 244 -0.76 -14.32 19.39
C LEU A 244 0.54 -15.08 19.69
N VAL A 245 0.41 -16.33 20.10
CA VAL A 245 1.51 -17.28 20.24
C VAL A 245 1.34 -18.33 19.16
N ILE A 246 2.39 -18.54 18.37
CA ILE A 246 2.50 -19.64 17.43
C ILE A 246 3.32 -20.73 18.12
N ILE A 247 2.74 -21.92 18.21
CA ILE A 247 3.42 -23.14 18.64
C ILE A 247 3.96 -23.78 17.36
N GLU A 248 5.29 -23.78 17.23
CA GLU A 248 6.01 -24.37 16.12
C GLU A 248 6.13 -25.87 16.38
N ASP A 249 5.42 -26.64 15.55
CA ASP A 249 5.56 -28.09 15.44
C ASP A 249 7.05 -28.44 15.25
N THR A 250 7.49 -29.59 15.75
CA THR A 250 8.90 -30.01 15.57
C THR A 250 9.08 -31.32 14.83
N GLU A 251 7.98 -31.94 14.42
CA GLU A 251 7.92 -33.22 13.75
C GLU A 251 8.49 -33.14 12.33
N PRO A 252 9.24 -34.16 11.90
CA PRO A 252 9.71 -34.22 10.53
C PRO A 252 8.53 -34.39 9.57
N GLY A 253 8.62 -33.78 8.40
CA GLY A 253 7.57 -33.86 7.39
C GLY A 253 6.67 -32.63 7.33
N GLN A 254 7.06 -31.54 7.99
CA GLN A 254 6.31 -30.29 7.92
C GLN A 254 6.06 -29.80 6.47
N PRO A 255 4.80 -29.46 6.16
CA PRO A 255 4.42 -28.82 4.91
C PRO A 255 4.98 -27.40 4.76
N GLY A 256 5.45 -26.78 5.84
CA GLY A 256 6.07 -25.44 5.82
C GLY A 256 5.08 -24.29 5.93
N GLU A 257 5.63 -23.11 6.21
CA GLU A 257 4.95 -21.85 6.44
C GLU A 257 5.28 -20.85 5.33
N PHE A 258 4.26 -20.14 4.83
CA PHE A 258 4.42 -19.16 3.76
C PHE A 258 4.63 -17.74 4.27
N ALA A 259 5.58 -17.03 3.67
CA ALA A 259 5.84 -15.62 3.92
C ALA A 259 5.90 -14.84 2.59
N LEU A 260 5.15 -13.76 2.50
CA LEU A 260 5.14 -12.84 1.37
C LEU A 260 6.25 -11.79 1.53
N GLU A 261 6.98 -11.56 0.46
CA GLU A 261 7.92 -10.44 0.35
C GLU A 261 7.76 -9.73 -1.00
N VAL A 262 8.04 -8.43 -1.00
CA VAL A 262 8.13 -7.64 -2.23
C VAL A 262 9.58 -7.59 -2.71
N VAL A 263 9.79 -7.87 -4.00
CA VAL A 263 11.11 -7.79 -4.62
C VAL A 263 11.35 -6.37 -5.11
N GLY A 264 12.44 -5.74 -4.64
CA GLY A 264 12.81 -4.38 -5.06
C GLY A 264 12.32 -3.25 -4.15
N GLY A 265 11.43 -3.54 -3.19
CA GLY A 265 10.97 -2.59 -2.18
C GLY A 265 9.46 -2.32 -2.25
N ALA A 266 8.91 -1.78 -1.16
CA ALA A 266 7.47 -1.58 -1.02
C ALA A 266 6.95 -0.25 -1.60
N ASN A 267 7.84 0.68 -1.93
CA ASN A 267 7.48 1.99 -2.47
C ASN A 267 8.10 2.17 -3.85
N VAL A 268 7.26 2.35 -4.87
CA VAL A 268 7.69 2.39 -6.27
C VAL A 268 6.94 3.50 -7.03
N PRO A 269 7.57 4.15 -8.02
CA PRO A 269 6.88 5.07 -8.93
C PRO A 269 5.75 4.38 -9.71
N GLU A 270 4.68 5.10 -10.04
CA GLU A 270 3.56 4.56 -10.83
C GLU A 270 3.97 4.08 -12.23
N SER A 271 5.00 4.70 -12.82
CA SER A 271 5.60 4.30 -14.10
C SER A 271 6.49 3.04 -14.04
N SER A 272 6.58 2.40 -12.87
CA SER A 272 7.42 1.20 -12.70
C SER A 272 6.93 0.00 -13.51
N GLU A 273 7.85 -0.90 -13.83
CA GLU A 273 7.50 -2.24 -14.29
C GLU A 273 6.62 -2.98 -13.25
N PRO A 274 5.85 -4.00 -13.66
CA PRO A 274 5.03 -4.77 -12.74
C PRO A 274 5.81 -5.23 -11.49
N ILE A 275 5.24 -4.95 -10.32
CA ILE A 275 5.86 -5.27 -9.03
C ILE A 275 5.90 -6.78 -8.89
N THR A 276 7.08 -7.31 -8.57
CA THR A 276 7.27 -8.74 -8.35
C THR A 276 7.15 -9.05 -6.86
N PHE A 277 6.29 -10.00 -6.55
CA PHE A 277 6.10 -10.54 -5.21
C PHE A 277 6.63 -11.95 -5.17
N ARG A 278 7.34 -12.28 -4.11
CA ARG A 278 7.85 -13.62 -3.85
C ARG A 278 7.18 -14.18 -2.62
N VAL A 279 6.70 -15.40 -2.74
CA VAL A 279 6.16 -16.17 -1.63
C VAL A 279 7.17 -17.27 -1.30
N ASN A 280 7.79 -17.14 -0.14
CA ASN A 280 8.77 -18.10 0.38
C ASN A 280 8.07 -19.12 1.27
N ARG A 281 8.40 -20.39 1.09
CA ARG A 281 7.99 -21.52 1.93
C ARG A 281 9.14 -21.87 2.87
N LYS A 282 8.95 -21.68 4.17
CA LYS A 282 9.96 -21.85 5.23
C LYS A 282 9.54 -22.97 6.18
N ASP A 283 10.49 -23.41 7.02
CA ASP A 283 10.24 -24.35 8.12
C ASP A 283 9.53 -25.65 7.69
N GLY A 284 9.74 -26.07 6.45
CA GLY A 284 9.12 -27.25 5.88
C GLY A 284 9.01 -27.14 4.36
N SER A 285 8.95 -28.28 3.68
CA SER A 285 8.74 -28.32 2.23
C SER A 285 8.09 -29.62 1.76
N SER A 286 7.54 -30.39 2.69
CA SER A 286 7.03 -31.73 2.42
C SER A 286 5.65 -31.68 1.76
N GLY A 287 5.46 -32.46 0.71
CA GLY A 287 4.22 -32.53 -0.03
C GLY A 287 3.99 -31.33 -0.96
N GLN A 288 3.06 -31.54 -1.89
CA GLN A 288 2.52 -30.46 -2.72
C GLN A 288 1.49 -29.66 -1.91
N VAL A 289 1.68 -28.35 -1.88
CA VAL A 289 0.82 -27.40 -1.16
C VAL A 289 0.50 -26.22 -2.08
N SER A 290 -0.46 -25.41 -1.66
CA SER A 290 -0.79 -24.17 -2.33
C SER A 290 -1.14 -23.09 -1.34
N VAL A 291 -1.00 -21.85 -1.78
CA VAL A 291 -1.48 -20.65 -1.09
C VAL A 291 -2.08 -19.73 -2.15
N ASP A 292 -3.19 -19.11 -1.81
CA ASP A 292 -3.82 -18.13 -2.67
C ASP A 292 -3.22 -16.76 -2.42
N TYR A 293 -3.25 -15.89 -3.44
CA TYR A 293 -2.96 -14.47 -3.28
C TYR A 293 -4.13 -13.63 -3.79
N ALA A 294 -4.25 -12.43 -3.24
CA ALA A 294 -5.19 -11.42 -3.69
C ALA A 294 -4.68 -10.02 -3.34
N THR A 295 -4.99 -9.05 -4.19
CA THR A 295 -4.79 -7.62 -3.94
C THR A 295 -6.05 -6.99 -3.34
N ALA A 296 -5.88 -5.98 -2.51
CA ALA A 296 -6.97 -5.13 -2.05
C ALA A 296 -6.51 -3.68 -1.95
N ASP A 297 -7.43 -2.74 -2.15
CA ASP A 297 -7.16 -1.33 -1.90
C ASP A 297 -6.79 -1.14 -0.42
N ALA A 298 -5.92 -0.17 -0.11
CA ALA A 298 -5.64 0.11 1.29
C ALA A 298 -6.94 0.58 1.99
N PRO A 299 -7.24 0.09 3.21
CA PRO A 299 -8.48 0.42 3.91
C PRO A 299 -8.59 1.90 4.31
N SER A 300 -7.49 2.64 4.36
CA SER A 300 -7.46 4.04 4.79
C SER A 300 -6.23 4.79 4.29
N GLY A 301 -6.26 6.12 4.39
CA GLY A 301 -5.20 7.01 3.92
C GLY A 301 -5.42 7.45 2.47
N ASN A 302 -4.33 7.71 1.75
CA ASN A 302 -4.38 7.89 0.30
C ASN A 302 -4.44 6.51 -0.35
N ILE A 303 -5.58 6.18 -0.96
CA ILE A 303 -5.87 4.85 -1.46
C ILE A 303 -5.44 4.75 -2.92
N ALA A 304 -4.71 3.68 -3.27
CA ALA A 304 -4.56 3.25 -4.64
C ALA A 304 -5.78 2.40 -4.97
N GLU A 305 -6.58 2.84 -5.94
CA GLU A 305 -7.83 2.19 -6.31
C GLU A 305 -7.57 1.14 -7.40
N ALA A 306 -8.15 -0.05 -7.24
CA ALA A 306 -8.15 -1.08 -8.28
C ALA A 306 -8.70 -0.53 -9.61
N ASP A 307 -8.12 -0.98 -10.73
CA ASP A 307 -8.43 -0.55 -12.10
C ASP A 307 -8.15 0.93 -12.41
N LYS A 308 -7.66 1.71 -11.43
CA LYS A 308 -7.16 3.08 -11.64
C LYS A 308 -5.66 3.20 -11.45
N ASN A 309 -5.12 2.65 -10.36
CA ASN A 309 -3.70 2.77 -10.02
C ASN A 309 -2.94 1.44 -10.13
N TYR A 310 -3.66 0.32 -10.04
CA TYR A 310 -3.09 -1.01 -10.24
C TYR A 310 -4.14 -1.97 -10.82
N VAL A 311 -3.70 -3.02 -11.48
CA VAL A 311 -4.58 -4.08 -11.99
C VAL A 311 -4.82 -5.08 -10.85
N PRO A 312 -6.08 -5.28 -10.41
CA PRO A 312 -6.40 -6.23 -9.34
C PRO A 312 -5.97 -7.64 -9.75
N ALA A 313 -5.29 -8.33 -8.85
CA ALA A 313 -4.70 -9.63 -9.10
C ALA A 313 -5.07 -10.63 -8.02
N THR A 314 -5.51 -11.82 -8.44
CA THR A 314 -5.70 -12.98 -7.58
C THR A 314 -5.27 -14.25 -8.30
N GLY A 315 -4.87 -15.27 -7.53
CA GLY A 315 -4.52 -16.57 -8.08
C GLY A 315 -4.12 -17.55 -6.98
N THR A 316 -3.74 -18.75 -7.42
CA THR A 316 -3.25 -19.82 -6.54
C THR A 316 -1.81 -20.16 -6.95
N LEU A 317 -0.88 -20.05 -6.00
CA LEU A 317 0.48 -20.51 -6.18
C LEU A 317 0.56 -21.97 -5.72
N VAL A 318 0.91 -22.87 -6.63
CA VAL A 318 1.12 -24.30 -6.32
C VAL A 318 2.61 -24.56 -6.19
N PHE A 319 3.00 -25.06 -5.02
CA PHE A 319 4.36 -25.47 -4.71
C PHE A 319 4.46 -26.98 -4.83
N ALA A 320 5.37 -27.46 -5.67
CA ALA A 320 5.71 -28.87 -5.69
C ALA A 320 6.39 -29.30 -4.38
N ASP A 321 6.46 -30.61 -4.16
CA ASP A 321 7.27 -31.18 -3.07
C ASP A 321 8.72 -30.68 -3.17
N GLY A 322 9.25 -30.13 -2.07
CA GLY A 322 10.57 -29.53 -1.99
C GLY A 322 10.71 -28.12 -2.61
N GLU A 323 9.66 -27.54 -3.20
CA GLU A 323 9.71 -26.19 -3.77
C GLU A 323 9.61 -25.12 -2.68
N LEU A 324 10.58 -24.19 -2.66
CA LEU A 324 10.75 -23.21 -1.57
C LEU A 324 10.28 -21.80 -1.91
N ALA A 325 10.06 -21.47 -3.18
CA ALA A 325 9.64 -20.13 -3.58
C ALA A 325 8.83 -20.14 -4.87
N ARG A 326 7.83 -19.26 -4.95
CA ARG A 326 7.10 -18.90 -6.16
C ARG A 326 6.97 -17.39 -6.24
N GLU A 327 6.84 -16.90 -7.45
CA GLU A 327 6.70 -15.47 -7.72
C GLU A 327 5.45 -15.20 -8.55
N PHE A 328 4.87 -14.04 -8.34
CA PHE A 328 3.81 -13.47 -9.18
C PHE A 328 4.03 -11.97 -9.32
N GLN A 329 3.31 -11.35 -10.24
CA GLN A 329 3.43 -9.92 -10.53
C GLN A 329 2.08 -9.22 -10.42
N VAL A 330 2.10 -7.99 -9.93
CA VAL A 330 0.96 -7.06 -9.97
C VAL A 330 1.34 -5.89 -10.85
N GLN A 331 0.51 -5.60 -11.86
CA GLN A 331 0.74 -4.52 -12.79
C GLN A 331 0.27 -3.18 -12.20
N LEU A 332 1.10 -2.15 -12.30
CA LEU A 332 0.70 -0.77 -12.02
C LEU A 332 0.06 -0.13 -13.25
N ILE A 333 -0.78 0.87 -13.00
CA ILE A 333 -1.39 1.69 -14.03
C ILE A 333 -0.76 3.08 -13.90
N ASP A 334 0.12 3.38 -14.85
CA ASP A 334 0.72 4.69 -15.07
C ASP A 334 -0.31 5.57 -15.80
N ASP A 335 -0.82 6.59 -15.13
CA ASP A 335 -1.75 7.55 -15.74
C ASP A 335 -1.01 8.84 -16.16
N ASN A 336 -1.66 9.99 -16.23
CA ASN A 336 -0.98 11.29 -16.42
C ASN A 336 -1.63 12.36 -15.52
N ASP A 337 -2.46 11.92 -14.57
CA ASP A 337 -3.38 12.72 -13.79
C ASP A 337 -2.82 12.92 -12.39
N LYS A 338 -2.30 14.14 -12.15
CA LYS A 338 -1.69 14.49 -10.88
C LYS A 338 -2.55 14.14 -9.65
N GLY A 339 -2.02 13.26 -8.82
CA GLY A 339 -2.55 12.73 -7.60
C GLY A 339 -1.93 13.24 -6.30
N PRO A 340 -2.33 12.63 -5.16
CA PRO A 340 -1.55 12.69 -3.94
C PRO A 340 -0.16 12.06 -4.16
N SER A 341 0.86 12.57 -3.46
CA SER A 341 2.27 12.15 -3.63
C SER A 341 2.53 10.66 -3.41
N GLU A 342 1.64 9.99 -2.69
CA GLU A 342 1.71 8.55 -2.43
C GLU A 342 0.30 8.02 -2.23
N ARG A 343 0.00 6.89 -2.86
CA ARG A 343 -1.22 6.08 -2.68
C ARG A 343 -0.82 4.66 -2.27
N ALA A 344 -1.70 3.91 -1.61
CA ALA A 344 -1.37 2.54 -1.19
C ALA A 344 -2.44 1.49 -1.50
N PHE A 345 -1.97 0.27 -1.77
CA PHE A 345 -2.78 -0.95 -1.79
C PHE A 345 -2.06 -2.06 -1.01
N ASP A 346 -2.79 -3.09 -0.63
CA ASP A 346 -2.31 -4.23 0.12
C ASP A 346 -2.32 -5.50 -0.74
N VAL A 347 -1.33 -6.38 -0.51
CA VAL A 347 -1.25 -7.70 -1.13
C VAL A 347 -1.25 -8.75 -0.03
N TYR A 348 -2.13 -9.73 -0.16
CA TYR A 348 -2.34 -10.79 0.82
C TYR A 348 -1.95 -12.15 0.24
N ILE A 349 -1.40 -13.02 1.09
CA ILE A 349 -1.38 -14.47 0.90
C ILE A 349 -2.28 -15.14 1.93
N VAL A 350 -3.12 -16.07 1.47
CA VAL A 350 -4.20 -16.64 2.29
C VAL A 350 -4.52 -18.07 1.86
N ASN A 351 -5.38 -18.75 2.63
CA ASN A 351 -5.87 -20.10 2.30
C ASN A 351 -4.76 -21.15 2.03
N PRO A 352 -3.75 -21.30 2.91
CA PRO A 352 -2.80 -22.39 2.79
C PRO A 352 -3.50 -23.76 3.00
N ILE A 353 -2.98 -24.83 2.40
CA ILE A 353 -3.57 -26.19 2.47
C ILE A 353 -2.64 -27.23 3.11
N LEU A 354 -3.18 -28.42 3.40
CA LEU A 354 -2.41 -29.58 3.88
C LEU A 354 -1.55 -29.24 5.12
N LYS A 355 -2.15 -28.64 6.16
CA LYS A 355 -1.46 -28.23 7.40
C LYS A 355 -0.30 -27.22 7.22
N SER A 356 -0.12 -26.65 6.02
CA SER A 356 0.73 -25.47 5.88
C SER A 356 0.03 -24.25 6.47
N SER A 357 0.83 -23.26 6.89
CA SER A 357 0.35 -22.00 7.47
C SER A 357 0.86 -20.81 6.66
N THR A 358 0.33 -19.63 6.97
CA THR A 358 0.93 -18.35 6.58
C THR A 358 1.53 -17.71 7.82
N ASP A 359 2.75 -17.18 7.72
CA ASP A 359 3.35 -16.37 8.76
C ASP A 359 2.48 -15.11 8.95
N PRO A 360 1.79 -14.91 10.08
CA PRO A 360 0.89 -13.78 10.25
C PRO A 360 1.62 -12.42 10.21
N THR A 361 2.95 -12.40 10.42
CA THR A 361 3.75 -11.18 10.29
C THR A 361 4.16 -10.85 8.85
N ALA A 362 3.99 -11.80 7.93
CA ALA A 362 4.35 -11.69 6.53
C ALA A 362 3.23 -12.20 5.60
N ALA A 363 1.98 -12.28 6.08
CA ALA A 363 0.82 -12.66 5.28
C ALA A 363 0.32 -11.51 4.39
N LYS A 364 0.72 -10.27 4.72
CA LYS A 364 0.36 -9.04 4.04
C LYS A 364 1.57 -8.17 3.80
N VAL A 365 1.63 -7.51 2.64
CA VAL A 365 2.55 -6.42 2.36
C VAL A 365 1.76 -5.23 1.83
N ARG A 366 2.03 -4.04 2.39
CA ARG A 366 1.51 -2.77 1.86
C ARG A 366 2.47 -2.22 0.82
N ILE A 367 1.94 -1.78 -0.31
CA ILE A 367 2.66 -1.15 -1.40
C ILE A 367 2.27 0.31 -1.50
N GLY A 368 3.27 1.20 -1.49
CA GLY A 368 3.14 2.61 -1.83
C GLY A 368 3.43 2.84 -3.31
N ILE A 369 2.46 3.40 -4.02
CA ILE A 369 2.62 3.93 -5.37
C ILE A 369 2.96 5.42 -5.22
N GLN A 370 4.18 5.77 -5.62
CA GLN A 370 4.65 7.15 -5.64
C GLN A 370 4.18 7.81 -6.92
N GLU A 371 3.52 8.95 -6.75
CA GLU A 371 3.16 9.82 -7.87
C GLU A 371 4.43 10.33 -8.52
N ASP A 372 4.63 10.01 -9.79
CA ASP A 372 5.64 10.63 -10.64
C ASP A 372 5.02 11.57 -11.70
N ASP A 373 3.69 11.61 -11.73
CA ASP A 373 2.91 12.58 -12.47
C ASP A 373 2.81 13.95 -11.76
N GLY A 374 3.35 14.93 -12.45
CA GLY A 374 3.53 16.24 -11.88
C GLY A 374 4.38 17.06 -12.80
N VAL A 375 3.81 17.38 -13.96
CA VAL A 375 4.45 18.21 -14.97
C VAL A 375 5.79 17.58 -15.38
N LYS A 376 5.74 16.72 -16.40
CA LYS A 376 6.76 16.82 -17.45
C LYS A 376 6.59 18.22 -18.05
N ASP A 377 7.06 19.25 -17.33
CA ASP A 377 7.60 20.37 -18.06
C ASP A 377 8.69 19.69 -18.89
N ASP A 378 8.85 20.11 -20.13
CA ASP A 378 10.09 19.84 -20.87
C ASP A 378 11.31 20.52 -20.16
N ASP A 379 11.30 20.61 -18.82
CA ASP A 379 12.23 21.23 -17.88
C ASP A 379 12.87 20.19 -16.96
N ASP A 380 13.25 19.04 -17.53
CA ASP A 380 14.51 18.41 -17.14
C ASP A 380 15.69 19.23 -17.71
N CYS A 381 15.69 20.50 -17.31
CA CYS A 381 16.79 21.42 -17.33
C CYS A 381 16.88 22.04 -15.93
N GLU A 382 16.85 21.19 -14.90
CA GLU A 382 17.53 21.53 -13.65
C GLU A 382 19.00 21.77 -13.99
N ILE A 383 19.34 23.05 -14.13
CA ILE A 383 20.45 23.76 -13.46
C ILE A 383 20.57 25.14 -14.16
N PHE A 384 19.70 26.09 -13.79
CA PHE A 384 20.00 27.53 -13.66
C PHE A 384 20.64 28.33 -14.83
N CYS A 385 20.75 27.83 -16.07
CA CYS A 385 21.57 28.51 -17.10
C CYS A 385 20.84 29.07 -18.35
N ASN A 386 19.58 28.72 -18.65
CA ASN A 386 19.00 29.06 -19.96
C ASN A 386 17.92 30.13 -20.00
N GLU A 387 17.50 30.70 -18.87
CA GLU A 387 16.50 31.78 -18.89
C GLU A 387 17.08 33.17 -19.15
N LEU A 388 18.41 33.36 -19.06
CA LEU A 388 19.03 34.67 -19.21
C LEU A 388 19.61 34.86 -20.61
N CYS A 389 19.20 35.89 -21.34
CA CYS A 389 20.03 36.42 -22.43
C CYS A 389 21.23 37.14 -21.81
N PHE A 390 22.30 36.42 -21.48
CA PHE A 390 23.47 36.92 -20.73
C PHE A 390 23.94 38.31 -21.18
N ILE A 391 24.16 38.52 -22.48
CA ILE A 391 24.64 39.81 -23.02
C ILE A 391 23.59 40.91 -22.85
N ALA A 392 22.31 40.62 -23.10
CA ALA A 392 21.24 41.60 -22.97
C ALA A 392 20.99 41.95 -21.50
N THR A 393 20.95 40.97 -20.60
CA THR A 393 20.82 41.18 -19.16
C THR A 393 22.04 41.94 -18.59
N ALA A 394 23.26 41.66 -19.08
CA ALA A 394 24.44 42.43 -18.71
C ALA A 394 24.37 43.89 -19.19
N ALA A 395 23.78 44.15 -20.37
CA ALA A 395 23.68 45.50 -20.93
C ALA A 395 22.57 46.34 -20.28
N TYR A 396 21.39 45.75 -20.02
CA TYR A 396 20.21 46.44 -19.49
C TYR A 396 20.08 46.35 -17.96
N GLY A 397 20.84 45.46 -17.32
CA GLY A 397 20.97 45.38 -15.85
C GLY A 397 19.85 44.64 -15.13
N SER A 398 18.77 44.29 -15.81
CA SER A 398 17.71 43.46 -15.25
C SER A 398 17.29 42.38 -16.24
N PRO A 399 17.06 41.14 -15.78
CA PRO A 399 16.45 40.11 -16.60
C PRO A 399 14.99 40.43 -16.95
N MET A 400 14.34 41.32 -16.19
CA MET A 400 12.95 41.75 -16.38
C MET A 400 12.82 43.05 -17.20
N ASP A 401 13.92 43.55 -17.78
CA ASP A 401 13.87 44.70 -18.66
C ASP A 401 13.07 44.37 -19.93
N ALA A 402 12.21 45.30 -20.38
CA ALA A 402 11.31 45.09 -21.50
C ALA A 402 12.05 44.65 -22.78
N HIS A 403 13.23 45.21 -23.04
CA HIS A 403 14.02 44.86 -24.23
C HIS A 403 14.67 43.48 -24.11
N VAL A 404 15.02 43.06 -22.89
CA VAL A 404 15.53 41.71 -22.62
C VAL A 404 14.42 40.68 -22.83
N ILE A 405 13.21 40.99 -22.38
CA ILE A 405 12.03 40.13 -22.59
C ILE A 405 11.71 40.01 -24.09
N SER A 406 11.76 41.11 -24.85
CA SER A 406 11.57 41.11 -26.30
C SER A 406 12.56 40.18 -27.02
N LEU A 407 13.84 40.22 -26.65
CA LEU A 407 14.88 39.36 -27.25
C LEU A 407 14.74 37.89 -26.85
N ARG A 408 14.33 37.60 -25.60
CA ARG A 408 14.01 36.23 -25.15
C ARG A 408 12.86 35.64 -25.96
N ARG A 409 11.77 36.40 -26.09
CA ARG A 409 10.63 35.97 -26.89
C ARG A 409 11.01 35.70 -28.34
N PHE A 410 11.88 36.52 -28.94
CA PHE A 410 12.38 36.28 -30.28
C PHE A 410 13.23 35.00 -30.39
N ARG A 411 14.12 34.75 -29.42
CA ARG A 411 14.86 33.49 -29.32
C ARG A 411 13.89 32.30 -29.28
N ASP A 412 12.93 32.34 -28.38
CA ASP A 412 12.05 31.21 -28.07
C ASP A 412 11.03 30.95 -29.19
N GLN A 413 10.42 32.01 -29.71
CA GLN A 413 9.34 31.89 -30.69
C GLN A 413 9.83 31.88 -32.12
N VAL A 414 11.04 32.35 -32.42
CA VAL A 414 11.54 32.44 -33.81
C VAL A 414 12.78 31.59 -34.02
N LEU A 415 13.83 31.75 -33.20
CA LEU A 415 15.09 31.03 -33.43
C LEU A 415 14.98 29.54 -33.10
N MET A 416 14.25 29.18 -32.04
CA MET A 416 14.13 27.77 -31.64
C MET A 416 13.29 26.93 -32.61
N GLN A 417 12.48 27.55 -33.48
CA GLN A 417 11.68 26.87 -34.49
C GLN A 417 12.54 26.20 -35.58
N PHE A 418 13.79 26.65 -35.79
CA PHE A 418 14.66 26.14 -36.86
C PHE A 418 15.95 25.52 -36.30
N GLY A 419 16.42 24.43 -36.92
CA GLY A 419 17.63 23.72 -36.46
C GLY A 419 18.90 24.59 -36.42
N ALA A 420 19.08 25.49 -37.39
CA ALA A 420 20.19 26.44 -37.39
C ALA A 420 20.07 27.48 -36.26
N GLY A 421 18.85 27.89 -35.90
CA GLY A 421 18.61 28.80 -34.79
C GLY A 421 18.89 28.14 -33.44
N ARG A 422 18.50 26.86 -33.26
CA ARG A 422 18.90 26.07 -32.07
C ARG A 422 20.41 25.94 -31.94
N ALA A 423 21.13 25.67 -33.03
CA ALA A 423 22.60 25.62 -33.02
C ALA A 423 23.24 26.98 -32.68
N PHE A 424 22.69 28.07 -33.20
CA PHE A 424 23.15 29.43 -32.86
C PHE A 424 22.93 29.76 -31.39
N VAL A 425 21.74 29.44 -30.86
CA VAL A 425 21.41 29.66 -29.44
C VAL A 425 22.33 28.82 -28.55
N ALA A 426 22.56 27.55 -28.88
CA ALA A 426 23.50 26.71 -28.14
C ALA A 426 24.92 27.30 -28.11
N ALA A 427 25.43 27.80 -29.24
CA ALA A 427 26.73 28.48 -29.28
C ALA A 427 26.72 29.78 -28.45
N TYR A 428 25.65 30.56 -28.51
CA TYR A 428 25.48 31.75 -27.69
C TYR A 428 25.59 31.43 -26.19
N TYR A 429 24.84 30.45 -25.68
CA TYR A 429 24.90 30.03 -24.28
C TYR A 429 26.26 29.46 -23.87
N ARG A 430 26.99 28.86 -24.82
CA ARG A 430 28.33 28.33 -24.56
C ARG A 430 29.40 29.43 -24.39
N PHE A 431 29.32 30.51 -25.16
CA PHE A 431 30.41 31.50 -25.24
C PHE A 431 30.10 32.86 -24.59
N SER A 432 28.83 33.19 -24.41
CA SER A 432 28.43 34.52 -23.92
C SER A 432 28.59 34.78 -22.41
N PRO A 433 28.56 33.81 -21.47
CA PRO A 433 28.70 34.10 -20.04
C PRO A 433 29.95 34.92 -19.66
N PRO A 434 31.19 34.56 -20.05
CA PRO A 434 32.38 35.35 -19.69
C PRO A 434 32.39 36.74 -20.36
N ILE A 435 31.77 36.88 -21.53
CA ILE A 435 31.64 38.15 -22.25
C ILE A 435 30.65 39.07 -21.50
N ALA A 436 29.53 38.50 -21.04
CA ALA A 436 28.51 39.21 -20.29
C ALA A 436 29.04 39.72 -18.94
N GLU A 437 29.86 38.93 -18.25
CA GLU A 437 30.52 39.34 -17.02
C GLU A 437 31.42 40.57 -17.26
N TRP A 438 32.21 40.55 -18.33
CA TRP A 438 33.05 41.69 -18.72
C TRP A 438 32.23 42.95 -19.07
N ILE A 439 31.13 42.80 -19.81
CA ILE A 439 30.22 43.92 -20.13
C ILE A 439 29.60 44.50 -18.86
N SER A 440 29.15 43.65 -17.94
CA SER A 440 28.46 44.09 -16.73
C SER A 440 29.32 44.93 -15.79
N SER A 441 30.66 44.82 -15.91
CA SER A 441 31.64 45.48 -15.05
C SER A 441 31.83 46.99 -15.29
N SER A 442 31.32 47.56 -16.40
CA SER A 442 31.46 49.00 -16.67
C SER A 442 30.30 49.61 -17.46
N GLU A 443 29.82 50.79 -17.04
CA GLU A 443 28.76 51.52 -17.73
C GLU A 443 29.07 51.89 -19.20
N PRO A 444 30.31 52.27 -19.57
CA PRO A 444 30.64 52.52 -20.97
C PRO A 444 30.45 51.29 -21.87
N LEU A 445 30.82 50.09 -21.40
CA LEU A 445 30.62 48.84 -22.17
C LEU A 445 29.15 48.45 -22.23
N ARG A 446 28.39 48.66 -21.15
CA ARG A 446 26.93 48.47 -21.12
C ARG A 446 26.24 49.39 -22.13
N ALA A 447 26.59 50.68 -22.16
CA ALA A 447 26.06 51.65 -23.10
C ALA A 447 26.38 51.30 -24.56
N ALA A 448 27.63 50.90 -24.85
CA ALA A 448 28.03 50.44 -26.18
C ALA A 448 27.27 49.18 -26.61
N THR A 449 27.07 48.22 -25.69
CA THR A 449 26.32 46.99 -25.95
C THR A 449 24.83 47.27 -26.17
N ARG A 450 24.21 48.17 -25.38
CA ARG A 450 22.84 48.64 -25.61
C ARG A 450 22.69 49.26 -27.00
N ALA A 451 23.64 50.12 -27.40
CA ALA A 451 23.63 50.74 -28.73
C ALA A 451 23.79 49.71 -29.87
N ALA A 452 24.60 48.67 -29.67
CA ALA A 452 24.79 47.59 -30.64
C ALA A 452 23.57 46.66 -30.75
N LEU A 453 22.85 46.42 -29.65
CA LEU A 453 21.63 45.60 -29.63
C LEU A 453 20.39 46.37 -30.10
N TRP A 454 20.40 47.70 -30.01
CA TRP A 454 19.24 48.54 -30.32
C TRP A 454 18.62 48.30 -31.70
N PRO A 455 19.38 48.17 -32.82
CA PRO A 455 18.79 47.89 -34.13
C PRO A 455 18.07 46.54 -34.17
N LEU A 456 18.60 45.53 -33.50
CA LEU A 456 18.00 44.20 -33.43
C LEU A 456 16.71 44.23 -32.60
N VAL A 457 16.75 44.87 -31.42
CA VAL A 457 15.58 45.06 -30.55
C VAL A 457 14.47 45.80 -31.30
N PHE A 458 14.82 46.85 -32.04
CA PHE A 458 13.85 47.62 -32.82
C PHE A 458 13.17 46.78 -33.91
N VAL A 459 13.94 45.96 -34.64
CA VAL A 459 13.40 45.05 -35.67
C VAL A 459 12.48 44.00 -35.06
N VAL A 460 12.83 43.48 -33.88
CA VAL A 460 12.03 42.49 -33.15
C VAL A 460 10.73 43.08 -32.63
N GLU A 461 10.77 44.29 -32.05
CA GLU A 461 9.59 44.95 -31.48
C GLU A 461 8.67 45.52 -32.57
N HIS A 462 9.21 45.92 -33.73
CA HIS A 462 8.45 46.57 -34.79
C HIS A 462 8.72 45.93 -36.18
N PRO A 463 8.30 44.67 -36.40
CA PRO A 463 8.62 43.94 -37.63
C PRO A 463 8.08 44.60 -38.90
N GLY A 464 6.90 45.24 -38.83
CA GLY A 464 6.29 45.95 -39.96
C GLY A 464 7.06 47.20 -40.40
N SER A 465 7.59 47.99 -39.46
CA SER A 465 8.34 49.21 -39.79
C SER A 465 9.77 48.89 -40.26
N ALA A 466 10.37 47.81 -39.75
CA ALA A 466 11.67 47.31 -40.20
C ALA A 466 11.67 46.91 -41.68
N VAL A 467 10.61 46.25 -42.15
CA VAL A 467 10.47 45.87 -43.56
C VAL A 467 10.35 47.11 -44.46
N VAL A 468 9.56 48.11 -44.05
CA VAL A 468 9.41 49.37 -44.80
C VAL A 468 10.75 50.14 -44.86
N PHE A 469 11.51 50.19 -43.76
CA PHE A 469 12.82 50.83 -43.72
C PHE A 469 13.84 50.13 -44.64
N LEU A 470 13.87 48.79 -44.64
CA LEU A 470 14.74 48.01 -45.52
C LEU A 470 14.41 48.24 -47.00
N VAL A 471 13.12 48.29 -47.35
CA VAL A 471 12.67 48.58 -48.72
C VAL A 471 13.08 49.98 -49.15
N LEU A 472 12.96 50.99 -48.27
CA LEU A 472 13.39 52.36 -48.56
C LEU A 472 14.91 52.49 -48.71
N VAL A 473 15.70 51.79 -47.88
CA VAL A 473 17.17 51.77 -48.00
C VAL A 473 17.61 51.08 -49.29
N LEU A 474 17.00 49.95 -49.65
CA LEU A 474 17.27 49.26 -50.91
C LEU A 474 16.85 50.10 -52.12
N ALA A 475 15.71 50.79 -52.05
CA ALA A 475 15.28 51.74 -53.08
C ALA A 475 16.26 52.92 -53.20
N GLY A 476 16.74 53.46 -52.08
CA GLY A 476 17.74 54.53 -52.03
C GLY A 476 19.11 54.11 -52.56
N LEU A 477 19.60 52.90 -52.24
CA LEU A 477 20.83 52.33 -52.78
C LEU A 477 20.72 52.04 -54.28
N ASN A 478 19.54 51.60 -54.74
CA ASN A 478 19.27 51.41 -56.16
C ASN A 478 19.20 52.75 -56.89
N LEU A 479 18.65 53.79 -56.25
CA LEU A 479 18.64 55.16 -56.76
C LEU A 479 20.07 55.76 -56.80
N GLN A 480 20.90 55.56 -55.77
CA GLN A 480 22.32 55.95 -55.78
C GLN A 480 23.13 55.21 -56.85
N ARG A 481 22.87 53.92 -57.07
CA ARG A 481 23.47 53.13 -58.16
C ARG A 481 23.03 53.63 -59.54
N ARG A 482 21.79 54.11 -59.67
CA ARG A 482 21.29 54.74 -60.91
C ARG A 482 21.92 56.13 -61.13
N LEU A 483 22.03 56.96 -60.09
CA LEU A 483 22.61 58.30 -60.16
C LEU A 483 24.12 58.28 -60.44
N ARG A 484 24.87 57.29 -59.92
CA ARG A 484 26.29 57.06 -60.25
C ARG A 484 26.54 56.53 -61.67
N ARG A 485 25.50 56.15 -62.43
CA ARG A 485 25.59 55.75 -63.84
C ARG A 485 25.24 56.88 -64.81
N THR A 486 24.79 58.03 -64.31
CA THR A 486 24.35 59.19 -65.10
C THR A 486 25.20 60.45 -64.87
N LEU A 487 26.30 60.33 -64.11
CA LEU A 487 27.45 61.24 -64.06
C LEU A 487 28.65 60.48 -64.63
#